data_AF-A0A6M0BV96-F1
#
_entry.id   AF-A0A6M0BV96-F1
#
_cell.length_a   1.000
_cell.length_b   1.000
_cell.length_c   1.000
_cell.angle_alpha   90.00
_cell.angle_beta   90.00
_cell.angle_gamma   90.00
#
_symmetry.space_group_name_H-M   'P 1'
#
loop_
_entity.id
_entity.type
_entity.pdbx_description
1 polymer ?
#
loop_
_entity_poly.entity_id
_entity_poly.type
_entity_poly.pdbx_seq_one_letter_code
_entity_poly.pdbx_strand_id
1 'polypeptide(L)'
;MSQSPKNPSNFQQEGSPNEAELRELIDRLRRKEGSWVEWGDACNTLQKSGYNSQRIFEETGFEPVHQNQVIVGAAVYKSMVNAGLGETASSFFGRKGSDILYELRILTQPERVAAGDFIVESGLDADDAKEVARAVKERSRLRQAPEGFSDHPGDLVAYQCWKVARQQKDLQERSRSIAKGLRLARTQDARQQLERLLTDFTVVPKRPAPILPIYRVESQEELPRILPVVGKLPLAAADLKAVPLVE
;
A
#
# COMPACT_ATOMS: atom_id res chain seq x y z
N MET A 1 4.20 47.88 -7.78
CA MET A 1 3.41 46.86 -8.50
C MET A 1 3.85 45.50 -7.99
N SER A 2 3.10 44.90 -7.07
CA SER A 2 3.40 43.55 -6.56
C SER A 2 2.11 42.74 -6.68
N GLN A 3 2.08 41.81 -7.63
CA GLN A 3 0.96 40.90 -7.83
C GLN A 3 1.04 39.78 -6.79
N SER A 4 -0.01 39.65 -5.98
CA SER A 4 -0.23 38.50 -5.11
C SER A 4 -0.43 37.23 -5.97
N PRO A 5 0.07 36.05 -5.54
CA PRO A 5 -0.17 34.81 -6.26
C PRO A 5 -1.65 34.44 -6.21
N LYS A 6 -2.24 34.17 -7.37
CA LYS A 6 -3.62 33.68 -7.50
C LYS A 6 -3.72 32.29 -6.89
N ASN A 7 -4.69 32.14 -5.99
CA ASN A 7 -5.15 30.87 -5.44
C ASN A 7 -5.68 29.99 -6.59
N PRO A 8 -5.28 28.71 -6.75
CA PRO A 8 -5.88 27.83 -7.74
C PRO A 8 -7.19 27.26 -7.19
N SER A 9 -8.25 28.07 -7.23
CA SER A 9 -9.63 27.58 -7.07
C SER A 9 -10.17 27.15 -8.44
N ASN A 10 -9.88 25.90 -8.83
CA ASN A 10 -10.78 25.09 -9.68
C ASN A 10 -10.18 23.69 -9.87
N PHE A 11 -10.52 22.74 -8.99
CA PHE A 11 -10.69 21.37 -9.43
C PHE A 11 -12.17 21.24 -9.79
N GLN A 12 -12.53 21.63 -11.01
CA GLN A 12 -13.79 21.22 -11.61
C GLN A 12 -13.76 19.69 -11.67
N GLN A 13 -14.56 19.04 -10.83
CA GLN A 13 -14.88 17.63 -10.96
C GLN A 13 -15.79 17.50 -12.19
N GLU A 14 -15.27 16.92 -13.26
CA GLU A 14 -16.10 16.38 -14.33
C GLU A 14 -16.95 15.24 -13.75
N GLY A 15 -18.28 15.39 -13.82
CA GLY A 15 -19.26 14.32 -13.64
C GLY A 15 -19.34 13.71 -12.23
N SER A 16 -19.84 14.46 -11.24
CA SER A 16 -20.34 13.82 -10.02
C SER A 16 -21.51 12.90 -10.39
N PRO A 17 -21.51 11.62 -9.95
CA PRO A 17 -22.57 10.69 -10.33
C PRO A 17 -23.93 11.21 -9.85
N ASN A 18 -24.95 11.08 -10.68
CA ASN A 18 -26.31 11.44 -10.26
C ASN A 18 -26.85 10.39 -9.26
N GLU A 19 -27.95 10.71 -8.56
CA GLU A 19 -28.49 9.81 -7.53
C GLU A 19 -28.92 8.44 -8.07
N ALA A 20 -29.37 8.37 -9.33
CA ALA A 20 -29.75 7.10 -9.96
C ALA A 20 -28.52 6.20 -10.20
N GLU A 21 -27.41 6.78 -10.65
CA GLU A 21 -26.14 6.07 -10.84
C GLU A 21 -25.57 5.53 -9.52
N LEU A 22 -25.67 6.32 -8.43
CA LEU A 22 -25.26 5.84 -7.10
C LEU A 22 -26.09 4.65 -6.63
N ARG A 23 -27.42 4.69 -6.85
CA ARG A 23 -28.31 3.55 -6.54
C ARG A 23 -27.98 2.31 -7.36
N GLU A 24 -27.65 2.49 -8.64
CA GLU A 24 -27.20 1.38 -9.50
C GLU A 24 -25.89 0.76 -9.00
N LEU A 25 -24.94 1.57 -8.53
CA LEU A 25 -23.70 1.07 -7.91
C LEU A 25 -23.99 0.22 -6.67
N ILE A 26 -24.91 0.69 -5.81
CA ILE A 26 -25.34 -0.05 -4.61
C ILE A 26 -25.98 -1.38 -4.98
N ASP A 27 -26.89 -1.40 -5.96
CA ASP A 27 -27.56 -2.61 -6.42
C ASP A 27 -26.57 -3.64 -7.00
N ARG A 28 -25.60 -3.18 -7.80
CA ARG A 28 -24.53 -4.04 -8.34
C ARG A 28 -23.67 -4.64 -7.24
N LEU A 29 -23.25 -3.83 -6.26
CA LEU A 29 -22.48 -4.30 -5.11
C LEU A 29 -23.29 -5.33 -4.30
N ARG A 30 -24.57 -5.06 -4.01
CA ARG A 30 -25.44 -5.99 -3.27
C ARG A 30 -25.58 -7.34 -3.97
N ARG A 31 -25.66 -7.35 -5.31
CA ARG A 31 -25.74 -8.56 -6.13
C ARG A 31 -24.38 -9.20 -6.41
N LYS A 32 -23.28 -8.57 -5.99
CA LYS A 32 -21.90 -8.94 -6.34
C LYS A 32 -21.71 -9.10 -7.85
N GLU A 33 -22.31 -8.19 -8.61
CA GLU A 33 -22.22 -8.16 -10.07
C GLU A 33 -20.89 -7.53 -10.50
N GLY A 34 -20.24 -8.10 -11.51
CA GLY A 34 -18.97 -7.60 -12.02
C GLY A 34 -17.72 -8.19 -11.34
N SER A 35 -16.57 -7.59 -11.62
CA SER A 35 -15.27 -8.00 -11.05
C SER A 35 -14.99 -7.33 -9.70
N TRP A 36 -14.09 -7.91 -8.91
CA TRP A 36 -13.67 -7.29 -7.63
C TRP A 36 -13.03 -5.90 -7.83
N VAL A 37 -12.44 -5.66 -9.02
CA VAL A 37 -11.89 -4.35 -9.41
C VAL A 37 -13.02 -3.33 -9.56
N GLU A 38 -14.10 -3.71 -10.25
CA GLU A 38 -15.31 -2.87 -10.39
C GLU A 38 -15.98 -2.62 -9.04
N TRP A 39 -15.98 -3.60 -8.14
CA TRP A 39 -16.48 -3.39 -6.77
C TRP A 39 -15.65 -2.35 -6.02
N GLY A 40 -14.31 -2.37 -6.18
CA GLY A 40 -13.41 -1.37 -5.62
C GLY A 40 -13.68 0.03 -6.15
N ASP A 41 -13.89 0.15 -7.46
CA ASP A 41 -14.25 1.43 -8.10
C ASP A 41 -15.62 1.95 -7.64
N ALA A 42 -16.60 1.06 -7.52
CA ALA A 42 -17.93 1.40 -7.02
C ALA A 42 -17.86 1.90 -5.58
N CYS A 43 -17.17 1.17 -4.69
CA CYS A 43 -16.99 1.60 -3.30
C CYS A 43 -16.27 2.94 -3.19
N ASN A 44 -15.21 3.16 -3.99
CA ASN A 44 -14.49 4.44 -4.02
C ASN A 44 -15.37 5.59 -4.51
N THR A 45 -16.21 5.33 -5.51
CA THR A 45 -17.15 6.32 -6.08
C THR A 45 -18.22 6.71 -5.06
N LEU A 46 -18.79 5.73 -4.35
CA LEU A 46 -19.74 5.97 -3.26
C LEU A 46 -19.11 6.78 -2.13
N GLN A 47 -17.88 6.45 -1.71
CA GLN A 47 -17.17 7.19 -0.65
C GLN A 47 -16.89 8.64 -1.05
N LYS A 48 -16.44 8.90 -2.29
CA LYS A 48 -16.27 10.25 -2.81
C LYS A 48 -17.57 11.04 -2.91
N SER A 49 -18.70 10.34 -3.02
CA SER A 49 -20.05 10.93 -3.08
C SER A 49 -20.68 11.10 -1.68
N GLY A 50 -19.90 10.94 -0.60
CA GLY A 50 -20.35 11.20 0.77
C GLY A 50 -20.89 9.99 1.54
N TYR A 51 -20.83 8.78 0.97
CA TYR A 51 -21.21 7.57 1.71
C TYR A 51 -20.06 7.12 2.61
N ASN A 52 -20.30 7.04 3.92
CA ASN A 52 -19.33 6.42 4.82
C ASN A 52 -19.35 4.89 4.67
N SER A 53 -18.28 4.22 5.15
CA SER A 53 -18.14 2.76 5.00
C SER A 53 -19.27 1.97 5.68
N GLN A 54 -19.82 2.50 6.78
CA GLN A 54 -20.92 1.86 7.50
C GLN A 54 -22.21 1.85 6.68
N ARG A 55 -22.54 2.96 6.04
CA ARG A 55 -23.70 3.08 5.15
C ARG A 55 -23.57 2.14 3.95
N ILE A 56 -22.39 2.06 3.33
CA ILE A 56 -22.14 1.11 2.23
C ILE A 56 -22.37 -0.33 2.71
N PHE A 57 -21.90 -0.68 3.90
CA PHE A 57 -22.11 -2.01 4.47
C PHE A 57 -23.60 -2.29 4.69
N GLU A 58 -24.35 -1.37 5.29
CA GLU A 58 -25.80 -1.52 5.52
C GLU A 58 -26.58 -1.73 4.21
N GLU A 59 -26.17 -1.02 3.15
CA GLU A 59 -26.86 -1.07 1.86
C GLU A 59 -26.40 -2.23 0.95
N THR A 60 -25.22 -2.84 1.17
CA THR A 60 -24.64 -3.82 0.23
C THR A 60 -24.16 -5.12 0.87
N GLY A 61 -23.90 -5.13 2.18
CA GLY A 61 -23.24 -6.23 2.89
C GLY A 61 -21.72 -6.26 2.73
N PHE A 62 -21.09 -5.31 2.03
CA PHE A 62 -19.64 -5.21 1.95
C PHE A 62 -19.05 -4.67 3.24
N GLU A 63 -18.32 -5.50 3.99
CA GLU A 63 -17.68 -5.07 5.23
C GLU A 63 -16.65 -3.95 5.01
N PRO A 64 -16.50 -2.99 5.94
CA PRO A 64 -15.54 -1.90 5.80
C PRO A 64 -14.10 -2.35 5.52
N VAL A 65 -13.67 -3.46 6.10
CA VAL A 65 -12.33 -4.04 5.85
C VAL A 65 -12.19 -4.49 4.40
N HIS A 66 -13.21 -5.15 3.84
CA HIS A 66 -13.23 -5.58 2.46
C HIS A 66 -13.34 -4.41 1.50
N GLN A 67 -14.14 -3.38 1.80
CA GLN A 67 -14.22 -2.14 1.01
C GLN A 67 -12.83 -1.53 0.84
N ASN A 68 -12.10 -1.32 1.95
CA ASN A 68 -10.76 -0.76 1.91
C ASN A 68 -9.79 -1.66 1.10
N GLN A 69 -9.88 -2.98 1.27
CA GLN A 69 -9.06 -3.93 0.52
C GLN A 69 -9.30 -3.83 -1.00
N VAL A 70 -10.56 -3.87 -1.45
CA VAL A 70 -10.86 -3.82 -2.89
C VAL A 70 -10.60 -2.45 -3.50
N ILE A 71 -10.82 -1.35 -2.77
CA ILE A 71 -10.51 0.01 -3.25
C ILE A 71 -9.00 0.15 -3.51
N VAL A 72 -8.19 -0.20 -2.51
CA VAL A 72 -6.73 -0.07 -2.61
C VAL A 72 -6.18 -1.07 -3.62
N GLY A 73 -6.66 -2.32 -3.61
CA GLY A 73 -6.27 -3.34 -4.57
C GLY A 73 -6.58 -2.93 -6.01
N ALA A 74 -7.75 -2.35 -6.28
CA ALA A 74 -8.14 -1.89 -7.61
C ALA A 74 -7.24 -0.75 -8.09
N ALA A 75 -6.90 0.19 -7.21
CA ALA A 75 -5.96 1.27 -7.51
C ALA A 75 -4.54 0.74 -7.83
N VAL A 76 -4.08 -0.26 -7.08
CA VAL A 76 -2.79 -0.94 -7.33
C VAL A 76 -2.83 -1.64 -8.69
N TYR A 77 -3.87 -2.44 -8.96
CA TYR A 77 -4.06 -3.15 -10.23
C TYR A 77 -4.01 -2.19 -11.43
N LYS A 78 -4.80 -1.12 -11.40
CA LYS A 78 -4.79 -0.09 -12.46
C LYS A 78 -3.41 0.53 -12.65
N SER A 79 -2.70 0.83 -11.56
CA SER A 79 -1.35 1.36 -11.67
C SER A 79 -0.38 0.38 -12.34
N MET A 80 -0.54 -0.92 -12.10
CA MET A 80 0.30 -1.97 -12.69
C MET A 80 -0.02 -2.17 -14.17
N VAL A 81 -1.31 -2.26 -14.53
CA VAL A 81 -1.75 -2.35 -15.93
C VAL A 81 -1.23 -1.17 -16.74
N ASN A 82 -1.34 0.05 -16.21
CA ASN A 82 -0.83 1.26 -16.86
C ASN A 82 0.71 1.29 -17.00
N ALA A 83 1.44 0.52 -16.18
CA ALA A 83 2.90 0.40 -16.26
C ALA A 83 3.38 -0.85 -17.03
N GLY A 84 2.48 -1.56 -17.71
CA GLY A 84 2.84 -2.70 -18.54
C GLY A 84 3.01 -4.01 -17.77
N LEU A 85 2.08 -4.30 -16.84
CA LEU A 85 1.99 -5.61 -16.19
C LEU A 85 1.88 -6.74 -17.22
N GLY A 86 2.58 -7.86 -16.99
CA GLY A 86 2.54 -9.02 -17.88
C GLY A 86 1.13 -9.58 -18.06
N GLU A 87 0.83 -10.11 -19.24
CA GLU A 87 -0.53 -10.58 -19.60
C GLU A 87 -1.05 -11.69 -18.67
N THR A 88 -0.17 -12.61 -18.25
CA THR A 88 -0.49 -13.67 -17.30
C THR A 88 -0.87 -13.11 -15.94
N ALA A 89 -0.10 -12.15 -15.43
CA ALA A 89 -0.37 -11.51 -14.14
C ALA A 89 -1.62 -10.62 -14.21
N SER A 90 -1.79 -9.87 -15.30
CA SER A 90 -3.00 -9.08 -15.56
C SER A 90 -4.26 -9.94 -15.57
N SER A 91 -4.25 -11.06 -16.30
CA SER A 91 -5.37 -12.00 -16.35
C SER A 91 -5.68 -12.65 -15.00
N PHE A 92 -4.64 -12.99 -14.23
CA PHE A 92 -4.80 -13.54 -12.88
C PHE A 92 -5.45 -12.50 -11.94
N PHE A 93 -4.87 -11.30 -11.88
CA PHE A 93 -5.32 -10.26 -10.97
C PHE A 93 -6.67 -9.65 -11.35
N GLY A 94 -7.03 -9.62 -12.64
CA GLY A 94 -8.35 -9.22 -13.08
C GLY A 94 -9.48 -10.12 -12.55
N ARG A 95 -9.18 -11.37 -12.20
CA ARG A 95 -10.16 -12.34 -11.68
C ARG A 95 -10.15 -12.45 -10.16
N LYS A 96 -8.97 -12.41 -9.53
CA LYS A 96 -8.80 -12.63 -8.07
C LYS A 96 -7.51 -11.96 -7.55
N GLY A 97 -7.29 -11.95 -6.23
CA GLY A 97 -6.04 -11.48 -5.64
C GLY A 97 -6.08 -10.03 -5.14
N SER A 98 -7.25 -9.54 -4.73
CA SER A 98 -7.38 -8.21 -4.13
C SER A 98 -6.58 -8.07 -2.83
N ASP A 99 -6.51 -9.15 -2.05
CA ASP A 99 -5.69 -9.32 -0.84
C ASP A 99 -4.19 -9.26 -1.15
N ILE A 100 -3.75 -9.98 -2.18
CA ILE A 100 -2.35 -9.95 -2.64
C ILE A 100 -1.95 -8.53 -3.07
N LEU A 101 -2.77 -7.88 -3.90
CA LEU A 101 -2.48 -6.54 -4.39
C LEU A 101 -2.56 -5.48 -3.29
N TYR A 102 -3.39 -5.69 -2.27
CA TYR A 102 -3.45 -4.82 -1.11
C TYR A 102 -2.10 -4.74 -0.37
N GLU A 103 -1.35 -5.83 -0.29
CA GLU A 103 -0.03 -5.85 0.35
C GLU A 103 1.03 -5.08 -0.46
N LEU A 104 0.86 -4.94 -1.77
CA LEU A 104 1.77 -4.19 -2.64
C LEU A 104 1.55 -2.65 -2.58
N ARG A 105 0.59 -2.16 -1.79
CA ARG A 105 0.20 -0.72 -1.74
C ARG A 105 1.36 0.23 -1.42
N ILE A 106 2.35 -0.23 -0.64
CA ILE A 106 3.50 0.57 -0.19
C ILE A 106 4.61 0.74 -1.23
N LEU A 107 4.53 -0.02 -2.32
CA LEU A 107 5.48 -0.04 -3.42
C LEU A 107 5.16 1.05 -4.44
N THR A 108 6.18 1.48 -5.17
CA THR A 108 6.05 2.35 -6.35
C THR A 108 5.53 1.58 -7.56
N GLN A 109 5.09 2.29 -8.60
CA GLN A 109 4.53 1.68 -9.80
C GLN A 109 5.45 0.63 -10.47
N PRO A 110 6.75 0.90 -10.74
CA PRO A 110 7.63 -0.12 -11.34
C PRO A 110 7.89 -1.30 -10.40
N GLU A 111 8.00 -1.06 -9.09
CA GLU A 111 8.16 -2.11 -8.08
C GLU A 111 6.92 -3.03 -8.02
N ARG A 112 5.72 -2.48 -8.17
CA ARG A 112 4.46 -3.25 -8.19
C ARG A 112 4.40 -4.19 -9.37
N VAL A 113 4.80 -3.74 -10.57
CA VAL A 113 4.82 -4.60 -11.77
C VAL A 113 5.75 -5.78 -11.56
N ALA A 114 7.02 -5.52 -11.21
CA ALA A 114 8.00 -6.58 -10.98
C ALA A 114 7.57 -7.56 -9.86
N ALA A 115 7.03 -7.05 -8.75
CA ALA A 115 6.54 -7.89 -7.65
C ALA A 115 5.31 -8.71 -8.07
N GLY A 116 4.38 -8.10 -8.80
CA GLY A 116 3.16 -8.76 -9.28
C GLY A 116 3.45 -9.93 -10.22
N ASP A 117 4.33 -9.72 -11.20
CA ASP A 117 4.74 -10.79 -12.12
C ASP A 117 5.41 -11.94 -11.35
N PHE A 118 6.33 -11.61 -10.43
CA PHE A 118 7.02 -12.60 -9.61
C PHE A 118 6.07 -13.42 -8.72
N ILE A 119 5.09 -12.76 -8.09
CA ILE A 119 4.10 -13.41 -7.22
C ILE A 119 3.26 -14.42 -8.00
N VAL A 120 2.79 -14.04 -9.19
CA VAL A 120 1.98 -14.93 -10.03
C VAL A 120 2.82 -16.08 -10.57
N GLU A 121 4.03 -15.82 -11.04
CA GLU A 121 4.95 -16.85 -11.53
C GLU A 121 5.31 -17.87 -10.45
N SER A 122 5.48 -17.41 -9.21
CA SER A 122 5.88 -18.26 -8.07
C SER A 122 4.69 -18.83 -7.28
N GLY A 123 3.45 -18.50 -7.66
CA GLY A 123 2.24 -18.98 -7.00
C GLY A 123 2.10 -18.56 -5.54
N LEU A 124 2.50 -17.34 -5.20
CA LEU A 124 2.52 -16.84 -3.82
C LEU A 124 1.15 -16.33 -3.36
N ASP A 125 0.86 -16.49 -2.06
CA ASP A 125 -0.35 -15.99 -1.42
C ASP A 125 -0.16 -14.56 -0.85
N ALA A 126 -1.16 -14.05 -0.13
CA ALA A 126 -1.13 -12.70 0.44
C ALA A 126 -0.06 -12.55 1.53
N ASP A 127 0.20 -13.58 2.33
CA ASP A 127 1.21 -13.54 3.38
C ASP A 127 2.63 -13.50 2.79
N ASP A 128 2.88 -14.32 1.76
CA ASP A 128 4.13 -14.26 1.00
C ASP A 128 4.25 -12.92 0.23
N ALA A 129 3.16 -12.37 -0.32
CA ALA A 129 3.16 -11.07 -0.99
C ALA A 129 3.55 -9.91 -0.06
N LYS A 130 3.12 -9.96 1.21
CA LYS A 130 3.55 -9.01 2.25
C LYS A 130 5.05 -9.09 2.50
N GLU A 131 5.63 -10.28 2.52
CA GLU A 131 7.07 -10.46 2.63
C GLU A 131 7.82 -9.91 1.41
N VAL A 132 7.31 -10.16 0.20
CA VAL A 132 7.84 -9.59 -1.05
C VAL A 132 7.82 -8.06 -1.00
N ALA A 133 6.67 -7.45 -0.66
CA ALA A 133 6.53 -6.01 -0.56
C ALA A 133 7.52 -5.41 0.46
N ARG A 134 7.69 -6.07 1.60
CA ARG A 134 8.67 -5.67 2.59
C ARG A 134 10.11 -5.76 2.07
N ALA A 135 10.48 -6.85 1.42
CA ALA A 135 11.84 -7.06 0.90
C ALA A 135 12.19 -6.01 -0.17
N VAL A 136 11.27 -5.77 -1.11
CA VAL A 136 11.42 -4.74 -2.15
C VAL A 136 11.55 -3.35 -1.51
N LYS A 137 10.71 -3.03 -0.51
CA LYS A 137 10.77 -1.72 0.16
C LYS A 137 12.01 -1.53 1.02
N GLU A 138 12.53 -2.58 1.65
CA GLU A 138 13.80 -2.52 2.37
C GLU A 138 14.96 -2.27 1.39
N ARG A 139 14.96 -2.92 0.21
CA ARG A 139 15.97 -2.70 -0.84
C ARG A 139 15.98 -1.28 -1.39
N SER A 140 14.82 -0.67 -1.64
CA SER A 140 14.76 0.69 -2.20
C SER A 140 15.26 1.78 -1.24
N ARG A 141 15.47 1.45 0.04
CA ARG A 141 16.14 2.33 1.02
C ARG A 141 17.67 2.20 1.00
N LEU A 142 18.21 1.16 0.38
CA LEU A 142 19.65 0.94 0.28
C LEU A 142 20.20 1.62 -0.97
N ARG A 143 21.28 2.40 -0.80
CA ARG A 143 21.98 3.05 -1.92
C ARG A 143 22.71 2.05 -2.81
N GLN A 144 23.27 1.01 -2.22
CA GLN A 144 24.04 -0.03 -2.91
C GLN A 144 23.31 -1.37 -2.77
N ALA A 145 23.27 -2.13 -3.86
CA ALA A 145 22.75 -3.49 -3.84
C ALA A 145 23.65 -4.37 -2.94
N PRO A 146 23.07 -5.28 -2.15
CA PRO A 146 23.84 -6.30 -1.45
C PRO A 146 24.62 -7.16 -2.45
N GLU A 147 25.88 -7.47 -2.13
CA GLU A 147 26.72 -8.30 -3.00
C GLU A 147 26.10 -9.68 -3.25
N GLY A 148 26.03 -10.09 -4.53
CA GLY A 148 25.49 -11.38 -4.94
C GLY A 148 23.96 -11.45 -4.99
N PHE A 149 23.25 -10.34 -4.82
CA PHE A 149 21.79 -10.28 -4.97
C PHE A 149 21.39 -9.22 -5.99
N SER A 150 20.54 -9.59 -6.95
CA SER A 150 20.01 -8.65 -7.94
C SER A 150 18.82 -7.83 -7.40
N ASP A 151 18.37 -6.85 -8.18
CA ASP A 151 17.18 -6.06 -7.88
C ASP A 151 15.85 -6.80 -8.18
N HIS A 152 15.93 -8.06 -8.62
CA HIS A 152 14.75 -8.87 -8.86
C HIS A 152 14.03 -9.23 -7.54
N PRO A 153 12.68 -9.10 -7.43
CA PRO A 153 11.95 -9.35 -6.18
C PRO A 153 12.26 -10.69 -5.50
N GLY A 154 12.40 -11.78 -6.27
CA GLY A 154 12.83 -13.08 -5.75
C GLY A 154 14.21 -13.08 -5.07
N ASP A 155 15.20 -12.38 -5.63
CA ASP A 155 16.52 -12.24 -5.02
C ASP A 155 16.49 -11.34 -3.78
N LEU A 156 15.60 -10.34 -3.76
CA LEU A 156 15.41 -9.48 -2.59
C LEU A 156 14.79 -10.24 -1.42
N VAL A 157 13.82 -11.14 -1.69
CA VAL A 157 13.30 -12.07 -0.68
C VAL A 157 14.39 -13.05 -0.25
N ALA A 158 15.17 -13.58 -1.19
CA ALA A 158 16.30 -14.46 -0.88
C ALA A 158 17.34 -13.75 0.03
N TYR A 159 17.62 -12.47 -0.21
CA TYR A 159 18.48 -11.66 0.65
C TYR A 159 17.91 -11.50 2.07
N GLN A 160 16.60 -11.25 2.18
CA GLN A 160 15.91 -11.19 3.47
C GLN A 160 16.05 -12.52 4.23
N CYS A 161 15.83 -13.65 3.55
CA CYS A 161 16.00 -14.99 4.10
C CYS A 161 17.45 -15.27 4.52
N TRP A 162 18.43 -14.87 3.71
CA TRP A 162 19.86 -14.97 4.02
C TRP A 162 20.22 -14.18 5.28
N LYS A 163 19.74 -12.95 5.40
CA LYS A 163 19.96 -12.08 6.57
C LYS A 163 19.33 -12.66 7.84
N VAL A 164 18.13 -13.23 7.74
CA VAL A 164 17.45 -13.91 8.86
C VAL A 164 18.22 -15.17 9.26
N ALA A 165 18.60 -16.02 8.30
CA ALA A 165 19.33 -17.25 8.56
C ALA A 165 20.65 -17.02 9.33
N ARG A 166 21.38 -15.94 9.04
CA ARG A 166 22.60 -15.55 9.77
C ARG A 166 22.35 -15.07 11.20
N GLN A 167 21.12 -14.69 11.54
CA GLN A 167 20.75 -14.23 12.88
C GLN A 167 20.24 -15.39 13.75
N GLN A 168 19.84 -16.51 13.14
CA GLN A 168 19.31 -17.66 13.85
C GLN A 168 20.43 -18.49 14.47
N LYS A 169 20.25 -18.83 15.75
CA LYS A 169 21.09 -19.80 16.47
C LYS A 169 20.61 -21.22 16.28
N ASP A 170 19.29 -21.40 16.14
CA ASP A 170 18.69 -22.70 15.92
C ASP A 170 18.89 -23.16 14.47
N LEU A 171 19.34 -24.40 14.31
CA LEU A 171 19.65 -24.99 13.02
C LEU A 171 18.39 -25.25 12.19
N GLN A 172 17.27 -25.58 12.82
CA GLN A 172 16.02 -25.89 12.11
C GLN A 172 15.44 -24.62 11.49
N GLU A 173 15.28 -23.55 12.27
CA GLU A 173 14.81 -22.25 11.78
C GLU A 173 15.75 -21.64 10.72
N ARG A 174 17.05 -21.84 10.89
CA ARG A 174 18.05 -21.45 9.90
C ARG A 174 17.87 -22.21 8.58
N SER A 175 17.74 -23.54 8.64
CA SER A 175 17.56 -24.40 7.47
C SER A 175 16.25 -24.07 6.73
N ARG A 176 15.17 -23.78 7.46
CA ARG A 176 13.89 -23.32 6.89
C ARG A 176 14.05 -22.01 6.14
N SER A 177 14.78 -21.05 6.71
CA SER A 177 15.06 -19.76 6.07
C SER A 177 15.88 -19.93 4.79
N ILE A 178 16.91 -20.79 4.81
CA ILE A 178 17.74 -21.10 3.63
C ILE A 178 16.89 -21.75 2.53
N ALA A 179 16.08 -22.75 2.88
CA ALA A 179 15.20 -23.42 1.92
C ALA A 179 14.18 -22.46 1.28
N LYS A 180 13.56 -21.56 2.07
CA LYS A 180 12.67 -20.52 1.54
C LYS A 180 13.41 -19.60 0.57
N GLY A 181 14.62 -19.16 0.93
CA GLY A 181 15.47 -18.34 0.06
C GLY A 181 15.81 -19.03 -1.26
N LEU A 182 16.24 -20.30 -1.22
CA LEU A 182 16.63 -21.05 -2.42
C LEU A 182 15.46 -21.30 -3.37
N ARG A 183 14.26 -21.52 -2.82
CA ARG A 183 13.02 -21.67 -3.60
C ARG A 183 12.70 -20.43 -4.44
N LEU A 184 13.00 -19.24 -3.91
CA LEU A 184 12.57 -17.95 -4.48
C LEU A 184 13.69 -17.20 -5.22
N ALA A 185 14.95 -17.57 -4.98
CA ALA A 185 16.10 -16.98 -5.64
C ALA A 185 16.10 -17.22 -7.16
N ARG A 186 16.36 -16.16 -7.92
CA ARG A 186 16.45 -16.17 -9.39
C ARG A 186 17.87 -16.31 -9.89
N THR A 187 18.80 -15.56 -9.33
CA THR A 187 20.19 -15.58 -9.81
C THR A 187 20.99 -16.72 -9.18
N GLN A 188 21.97 -17.23 -9.93
CA GLN A 188 22.87 -18.27 -9.42
C GLN A 188 23.76 -17.73 -8.28
N ASP A 189 24.14 -16.46 -8.33
CA ASP A 189 24.94 -15.81 -7.28
C ASP A 189 24.17 -15.75 -5.96
N ALA A 190 22.88 -15.41 -5.98
CA ALA A 190 22.04 -15.40 -4.79
C ALA A 190 21.90 -16.80 -4.18
N ARG A 191 21.78 -17.84 -5.02
CA ARG A 191 21.75 -19.24 -4.58
C ARG A 191 23.06 -19.66 -3.92
N GLN A 192 24.21 -19.31 -4.52
CA GLN A 192 25.51 -19.60 -3.93
C GLN A 192 25.69 -18.92 -2.56
N GLN A 193 25.21 -17.68 -2.39
CA GLN A 193 25.27 -16.98 -1.09
C GLN A 193 24.43 -17.70 -0.01
N LEU A 194 23.29 -18.28 -0.39
CA LEU A 194 22.45 -19.07 0.50
C LEU A 194 23.05 -20.45 0.81
N GLU A 195 23.63 -21.13 -0.18
CA GLU A 195 24.28 -22.44 -0.01
C GLU A 195 25.50 -22.35 0.92
N ARG A 196 26.26 -21.26 0.87
CA ARG A 196 27.37 -21.00 1.80
C ARG A 196 26.93 -21.00 3.27
N LEU A 197 25.68 -20.66 3.56
CA LEU A 197 25.15 -20.67 4.93
C LEU A 197 24.94 -22.08 5.49
N LEU A 198 25.02 -23.12 4.66
CA LEU A 198 24.97 -24.53 5.09
C LEU A 198 26.29 -24.98 5.73
N THR A 199 27.41 -24.32 5.40
CA THR A 199 28.74 -24.63 5.94
C THR A 199 29.21 -23.58 6.95
N ASP A 200 28.84 -22.31 6.76
CA ASP A 200 29.16 -21.22 7.67
C ASP A 200 28.13 -21.10 8.79
N PHE A 201 28.42 -21.59 10.00
CA PHE A 201 27.52 -21.49 11.16
C PHE A 201 27.71 -20.22 12.00
N THR A 202 28.40 -19.20 11.48
CA THR A 202 28.55 -17.94 12.20
C THR A 202 27.19 -17.25 12.39
N VAL A 203 26.99 -16.71 13.60
CA VAL A 203 25.79 -15.97 13.97
C VAL A 203 26.12 -14.48 14.05
N VAL A 204 25.43 -13.68 13.24
CA VAL A 204 25.55 -12.22 13.23
C VAL A 204 24.36 -11.62 13.98
N PRO A 205 24.56 -10.99 15.15
CA PRO A 205 23.47 -10.45 15.93
C PRO A 205 22.78 -9.27 15.21
N LYS A 206 21.44 -9.24 15.28
CA LYS A 206 20.63 -8.14 14.76
C LYS A 206 20.57 -7.01 15.80
N ARG A 207 20.86 -5.78 15.38
CA ARG A 207 20.55 -4.60 16.19
C ARG A 207 19.03 -4.35 16.15
N PRO A 208 18.36 -4.20 17.31
CA PRO A 208 16.92 -3.91 17.33
C PRO A 208 16.65 -2.56 16.65
N ALA A 209 15.47 -2.42 16.05
CA ALA A 209 15.05 -1.14 15.49
C ALA A 209 14.87 -0.11 16.64
N PRO A 210 15.19 1.17 16.41
CA PRO A 210 14.92 2.20 17.40
C PRO A 210 13.42 2.32 17.66
N ILE A 211 13.07 2.64 18.90
CA ILE A 211 11.67 2.90 19.29
C ILE A 211 11.27 4.25 18.72
N LEU A 212 10.13 4.31 18.03
CA LEU A 212 9.59 5.57 17.54
C LEU A 212 9.04 6.41 18.71
N PRO A 213 9.24 7.73 18.72
CA PRO A 213 8.70 8.60 19.76
C PRO A 213 7.19 8.77 19.56
N ILE A 214 6.42 7.83 20.12
CA ILE A 214 4.96 7.84 20.09
C ILE A 214 4.46 8.72 21.23
N TYR A 215 3.71 9.76 20.90
CA TYR A 215 3.03 10.61 21.87
C TYR A 215 1.56 10.22 21.92
N ARG A 216 1.05 9.92 23.12
CA ARG A 216 -0.37 9.65 23.35
C ARG A 216 -1.02 10.94 23.80
N VAL A 217 -2.04 11.37 23.09
CA VAL A 217 -2.93 12.47 23.54
C VAL A 217 -3.60 12.04 24.84
N GLU A 218 -3.49 12.86 25.89
CA GLU A 218 -4.12 12.58 27.17
C GLU A 218 -5.63 12.80 27.08
N SER A 219 -6.42 11.79 27.43
CA SER A 219 -7.88 11.84 27.32
C SER A 219 -8.55 12.79 28.31
N GLN A 220 -7.82 13.26 29.32
CA GLN A 220 -8.30 14.19 30.34
C GLN A 220 -7.94 15.66 30.03
N GLU A 221 -7.09 15.89 29.03
CA GLU A 221 -6.69 17.24 28.63
C GLU A 221 -7.50 17.72 27.43
N GLU A 222 -7.91 18.99 27.46
CA GLU A 222 -8.54 19.62 26.30
C GLU A 222 -7.50 19.83 25.20
N LEU A 223 -7.87 19.47 23.97
CA LEU A 223 -7.02 19.68 22.80
C LEU A 223 -6.96 21.17 22.43
N PRO A 224 -5.79 21.68 21.99
CA PRO A 224 -5.71 23.04 21.50
C PRO A 224 -6.59 23.22 20.26
N ARG A 225 -7.32 24.34 20.20
CA ARG A 225 -8.15 24.70 19.06
C ARG A 225 -7.48 25.79 18.25
N ILE A 226 -7.35 25.56 16.94
CA ILE A 226 -6.92 26.60 16.02
C ILE A 226 -8.04 27.63 15.85
N LEU A 227 -7.69 28.92 15.98
CA LEU A 227 -8.63 30.04 15.82
C LEU A 227 -8.08 31.03 14.79
N PRO A 228 -8.87 31.42 13.78
CA PRO A 228 -8.45 32.42 12.81
C PRO A 228 -8.38 33.80 13.45
N VAL A 229 -7.33 34.56 13.13
CA VAL A 229 -7.14 35.93 13.61
C VAL A 229 -7.26 36.88 12.43
N VAL A 230 -8.26 37.77 12.48
CA VAL A 230 -8.59 38.70 11.37
C VAL A 230 -7.51 39.76 11.16
N GLY A 231 -6.85 40.18 12.24
CA GLY A 231 -5.81 41.21 12.20
C GLY A 231 -5.80 42.05 13.48
N LYS A 232 -5.07 43.17 13.44
CA LYS A 232 -4.99 44.11 14.56
C LYS A 232 -5.95 45.29 14.33
N LEU A 233 -6.65 45.70 15.39
CA LEU A 233 -7.56 46.84 15.34
C LEU A 233 -6.83 48.17 15.02
N PRO A 234 -7.52 49.14 14.38
CA PRO A 234 -8.95 49.12 13.99
C PRO A 234 -9.21 48.33 12.70
N LEU A 235 -10.30 47.55 12.69
CA LEU A 235 -10.75 46.73 11.54
C LEU A 235 -12.19 47.10 11.15
N ALA A 236 -12.55 46.89 9.88
CA ALA A 236 -13.93 47.04 9.44
C ALA A 236 -14.75 45.79 9.73
N ALA A 237 -16.07 45.95 9.91
CA ALA A 237 -16.99 44.81 10.09
C ALA A 237 -17.01 43.86 8.87
N ALA A 238 -16.66 44.36 7.68
CA ALA A 238 -16.51 43.56 6.48
C ALA A 238 -15.36 42.56 6.60
N ASP A 239 -14.26 42.96 7.26
CA ASP A 239 -13.07 42.12 7.43
C ASP A 239 -13.38 40.88 8.29
N LEU A 240 -14.19 41.04 9.34
CA LEU A 240 -14.64 39.93 10.18
C LEU A 240 -15.58 38.97 9.42
N LYS A 241 -16.50 39.50 8.61
CA LYS A 241 -17.46 38.69 7.83
C LYS A 241 -16.82 37.93 6.68
N ALA A 242 -15.67 38.40 6.18
CA ALA A 242 -14.93 37.73 5.12
C ALA A 242 -14.15 36.49 5.63
N VAL A 243 -14.06 36.29 6.94
CA VAL A 243 -13.36 35.13 7.51
C VAL A 243 -14.19 33.87 7.29
N PRO A 244 -13.68 32.86 6.59
CA PRO A 244 -14.40 31.62 6.37
C PRO A 244 -14.56 30.84 7.68
N LEU A 245 -15.61 30.03 7.76
CA LEU A 245 -15.75 29.04 8.82
C LEU A 245 -14.64 27.98 8.66
N VAL A 246 -14.03 27.59 9.77
CA VAL A 246 -13.05 26.50 9.81
C VAL A 246 -13.81 25.19 10.01
N GLU A 247 -13.75 24.30 9.02
CA GLU A 247 -14.28 22.91 9.06
C GLU A 247 -13.19 21.91 9.46
#